data_AF-A0A7J9RMZ1-F1
#
_entry.id   AF-A0A7J9RMZ1-F1
#
_cell.length_a   1.000
_cell.length_b   1.000
_cell.length_c   1.000
_cell.angle_alpha   90.00
_cell.angle_beta   90.00
_cell.angle_gamma   90.00
#
_symmetry.space_group_name_H-M   'P 1'
#
loop_
_entity.id
_entity.type
_entity.pdbx_description
1 polymer ?
#
loop_
_entity_poly.entity_id
_entity_poly.type
_entity_poly.pdbx_seq_one_letter_code
_entity_poly.pdbx_strand_id
1 'polypeptide(L)' 'MYRIMHTHTRQSEYKQCIVIRADLRLSRGKAVVQAAHASLLSYDRAPVRDRKNWKDQGQKKVAL' A
#
# COMPACT_ATOMS: atom_id res chain seq x y z
N MET A 1 -4.95 28.13 34.26
CA MET A 1 -4.18 26.88 34.35
C MET A 1 -4.50 26.04 33.11
N TYR A 2 -3.71 26.19 32.05
CA TYR A 2 -3.97 25.55 30.76
C TYR A 2 -3.35 24.14 30.73
N ARG A 3 -4.19 23.10 30.66
CA ARG A 3 -3.76 21.71 30.45
C ARG A 3 -3.82 21.42 28.96
N ILE A 4 -2.65 21.40 28.31
CA ILE A 4 -2.51 21.08 26.89
C ILE A 4 -2.87 19.60 26.69
N MET A 5 -3.90 19.32 25.89
CA MET A 5 -4.19 17.99 25.39
C MET A 5 -3.20 17.67 24.27
N HIS A 6 -2.18 16.86 24.56
CA HIS A 6 -1.36 16.26 23.52
C HIS A 6 -2.18 15.17 22.82
N THR A 7 -2.92 15.54 21.77
CA THR A 7 -3.46 14.57 20.82
C THR A 7 -2.27 13.87 20.13
N HIS A 8 -1.92 12.68 20.58
CA HIS A 8 -1.00 11.81 19.85
C HIS A 8 -1.74 11.34 18.59
N THR A 9 -1.64 12.11 17.52
CA THR A 9 -2.02 11.65 16.18
C THR A 9 -1.05 10.51 15.84
N ARG A 10 -1.47 9.25 16.01
CA ARG A 10 -0.74 8.12 15.45
C ARG A 10 -0.65 8.35 13.94
N GLN A 11 0.54 8.65 13.45
CA GLN A 11 0.79 8.68 12.02
C GLN A 11 0.76 7.22 11.55
N SER A 12 -0.34 6.80 10.93
CA SER A 12 -0.46 5.45 10.38
C SER A 12 0.54 5.28 9.24
N GLU A 13 1.41 4.26 9.32
CA GLU A 13 2.24 3.86 8.19
C GLU A 13 1.37 3.18 7.12
N TYR A 14 1.47 3.64 5.89
CA TYR A 14 0.78 3.08 4.74
C TYR A 14 1.68 2.09 4.01
N LYS A 15 1.09 0.97 3.59
CA LYS A 15 1.73 -0.02 2.72
C LYS A 15 0.71 -0.59 1.74
N GLN A 16 1.19 -1.01 0.58
CA GLN A 16 0.41 -1.79 -0.38
C GLN A 16 0.86 -3.24 -0.31
N CYS A 17 -0.08 -4.15 -0.01
CA CYS A 17 0.17 -5.59 0.02
C CYS A 17 -0.32 -6.21 -1.29
N ILE A 18 0.54 -6.96 -1.98
CA ILE A 18 0.24 -7.65 -3.23
C ILE A 18 0.37 -9.14 -2.98
N VAL A 19 -0.75 -9.86 -2.99
CA VAL A 19 -0.76 -11.32 -2.76
C VAL A 19 -0.69 -12.03 -4.10
N ILE A 20 0.28 -12.92 -4.25
CA ILE A 20 0.47 -13.71 -5.48
C ILE A 20 0.08 -15.16 -5.20
N ARG A 21 -0.85 -15.67 -6.01
CA ARG A 21 -1.23 -17.08 -5.99
C ARG A 21 -0.11 -17.96 -6.54
N ALA A 22 0.59 -18.66 -5.65
CA ALA A 22 1.66 -19.59 -6.02
C ALA A 22 1.15 -20.85 -6.74
N ASP A 23 -0.10 -21.24 -6.53
CA ASP A 23 -0.72 -22.44 -7.10
C ASP A 23 -0.99 -22.34 -8.61
N LEU A 24 -1.04 -21.13 -9.17
CA LEU A 24 -1.28 -20.88 -10.60
C LEU A 24 -0.08 -21.20 -11.52
N ARG A 25 1.07 -21.61 -10.95
CA ARG A 25 2.30 -21.97 -11.70
C ARG A 25 2.69 -20.95 -12.79
N LEU A 26 2.52 -19.67 -12.49
CA LEU A 26 2.89 -18.59 -13.41
C LEU A 26 4.42 -18.55 -13.60
N SER A 27 4.87 -18.26 -14.81
CA SER A 27 6.27 -17.91 -15.02
C SER A 27 6.60 -16.62 -14.26
N ARG A 28 7.87 -16.45 -13.87
CA ARG A 28 8.33 -15.26 -13.11
C ARG A 28 7.89 -13.95 -13.76
N GLY A 29 8.04 -13.84 -15.08
CA GLY A 29 7.61 -12.65 -15.82
C GLY A 29 6.09 -12.41 -15.73
N LYS A 30 5.28 -13.45 -15.85
CA LYS A 30 3.82 -13.34 -15.71
C LYS A 30 3.42 -12.91 -14.30
N ALA A 31 4.06 -13.46 -13.26
CA ALA A 31 3.80 -13.07 -11.87
C ALA A 31 4.13 -11.57 -11.63
N VAL A 32 5.26 -11.09 -12.14
CA VAL A 32 5.65 -9.67 -12.03
C VAL A 32 4.66 -8.74 -12.74
N VAL A 33 4.23 -9.10 -13.95
CA VAL A 33 3.22 -8.32 -14.69
C VAL A 33 1.90 -8.25 -13.92
N GLN A 34 1.44 -9.37 -13.36
CA GLN A 34 0.22 -9.37 -12.55
C GLN A 34 0.36 -8.57 -11.26
N ALA A 35 1.52 -8.62 -10.60
CA ALA A 35 1.80 -7.79 -9.43
C ALA A 35 1.78 -6.28 -9.78
N ALA A 36 2.32 -5.89 -10.94
CA ALA A 36 2.26 -4.52 -11.43
C ALA A 36 0.81 -4.07 -11.71
N HIS A 37 0.01 -4.92 -12.36
CA HIS A 37 -1.42 -4.64 -12.58
C HIS A 37 -2.18 -4.46 -11.26
N ALA A 38 -1.96 -5.37 -10.30
CA ALA A 38 -2.58 -5.29 -8.98
C ALA A 38 -2.18 -4.01 -8.22
N SER A 39 -0.90 -3.60 -8.33
CA SER A 39 -0.39 -2.36 -7.75
C SER A 39 -1.11 -1.12 -8.30
N LEU A 40 -1.32 -1.04 -9.61
CA LEU A 40 -1.97 0.12 -10.22
C LEU A 40 -3.48 0.14 -9.91
N LEU A 41 -4.16 -1.00 -10.08
CA LEU A 41 -5.60 -1.11 -9.84
C LEU A 41 -5.98 -0.81 -8.39
N SER A 42 -5.20 -1.30 -7.42
CA SER A 42 -5.45 -1.01 -6.00
C SER A 42 -5.11 0.43 -5.63
N TYR A 43 -4.12 1.04 -6.28
CA TYR A 43 -3.86 2.47 -6.13
C TYR A 43 -5.09 3.28 -6.60
N ASP A 44 -5.60 3.02 -7.80
CA ASP A 44 -6.73 3.79 -8.36
C ASP A 44 -8.01 3.67 -7.52
N ARG A 45 -8.22 2.50 -6.91
CA ARG A 45 -9.37 2.22 -6.03
C ARG A 45 -9.24 2.79 -4.63
N ALA A 46 -8.03 3.10 -4.17
CA ALA A 46 -7.83 3.62 -2.81
C ALA A 46 -8.34 5.08 -2.67
N PRO A 47 -8.75 5.51 -1.47
CA PRO A 47 -9.10 6.91 -1.23
C PRO A 47 -7.95 7.86 -1.60
N VAL A 48 -8.27 9.05 -2.15
CA VAL A 48 -7.27 10.04 -2.59
C VAL A 48 -6.29 10.41 -1.46
N ARG A 49 -6.82 10.58 -0.24
CA ARG A 49 -6.02 10.87 0.95
C ARG A 49 -5.00 9.77 1.24
N ASP A 50 -5.44 8.51 1.19
CA ASP A 50 -4.60 7.36 1.53
C ASP A 50 -3.53 7.12 0.47
N ARG A 51 -3.87 7.30 -0.82
CA ARG A 51 -2.89 7.30 -1.92
C ARG A 51 -1.81 8.36 -1.75
N LYS A 52 -2.21 9.59 -1.37
CA LYS A 52 -1.29 10.69 -1.15
C LYS A 52 -0.34 10.39 0.02
N ASN A 53 -0.90 10.01 1.17
CA ASN A 53 -0.12 9.65 2.34
C ASN A 53 0.84 8.49 2.06
N TRP A 54 0.39 7.46 1.34
CA TRP A 54 1.23 6.34 0.94
C TRP A 54 2.38 6.77 0.01
N LYS A 55 2.12 7.64 -0.97
CA LYS A 55 3.15 8.20 -1.85
C LYS A 55 4.16 9.05 -1.07
N ASP A 56 3.68 9.92 -0.19
CA ASP A 56 4.52 10.79 0.65
C ASP A 56 5.39 9.96 1.62
N GLN A 57 4.95 8.75 1.98
CA GLN A 57 5.70 7.78 2.79
C GLN A 57 6.57 6.82 1.94
N GLY A 58 6.89 7.16 0.70
CA GLY A 58 7.81 6.37 -0.13
C GLY A 58 7.17 5.13 -0.78
N GLN A 59 5.84 5.11 -0.92
CA GLN A 59 5.08 4.16 -1.74
C GLN A 59 5.42 2.68 -1.47
N LYS A 60 5.58 2.33 -0.18
CA LYS A 60 5.98 1.00 0.33
C LYS A 60 5.10 -0.12 -0.23
N LYS A 61 5.72 -1.18 -0.76
CA LYS A 61 5.05 -2.38 -1.30
C LYS A 61 5.62 -3.62 -0.63
N VAL A 62 4.75 -4.60 -0.39
CA VAL A 62 5.13 -5.94 0.08
C VAL A 62 4.42 -6.96 -0.80
N ALA A 63 5.17 -7.86 -1.40
CA ALA A 63 4.64 -9.03 -2.09
C ALA A 63 4.57 -10.22 -1.12
N LEU A 64 3.45 -10.92 -1.11
CA LEU A 64 3.15 -12.08 -0.24
C LEU A 64 2.85 -13.31 -1.09
#